data_AF-A0A3Q3EW99-F1
#
_entry.id   AF-A0A3Q3EW99-F1
#
_cell.length_a   1.000
_cell.length_b   1.000
_cell.length_c   1.000
_cell.angle_alpha   90.00
_cell.angle_beta   90.00
_cell.angle_gamma   90.00
#
_symmetry.space_group_name_H-M   'P 1'
#
loop_
_entity.id
_entity.type
_entity.pdbx_description
1 polymer ?
#
loop_
_entity_poly.entity_id
_entity_poly.type
_entity_poly.pdbx_seq_one_letter_code
_entity_poly.pdbx_strand_id
1 'polypeptide(L)'
;METFNKLTSMLLHALETREPTVDLLDSFVDHWKSITNYYIMTTDDSLPVKQTDIPWHLKQMLDILLYEEKELGVEQTGPCIEYMLQHKLLETLCTLGKAQVTVDPD
;
A
#
# COMPACT_ATOMS: atom_id res chain seq x y z
N MET A 1 34.55 26.94 -15.73
CA MET A 1 34.24 25.68 -16.46
C MET A 1 34.12 24.49 -15.51
N GLU A 2 34.91 24.42 -14.43
CA GLU A 2 34.86 23.34 -13.44
C GLU A 2 33.52 23.21 -12.71
N THR A 3 32.84 24.31 -12.42
CA THR A 3 31.52 24.30 -11.75
C THR A 3 30.45 23.62 -12.58
N PHE A 4 30.47 23.79 -13.91
CA PHE A 4 29.54 23.14 -14.82
C PHE A 4 29.76 21.62 -14.86
N ASN A 5 31.02 21.20 -14.98
CA ASN A 5 31.38 19.78 -14.95
C ASN A 5 31.00 19.10 -13.62
N LYS A 6 31.15 19.81 -12.50
CA LYS A 6 30.76 19.31 -11.17
C LYS A 6 29.24 19.14 -11.06
N LEU A 7 28.47 20.08 -11.63
CA LEU A 7 27.01 20.03 -11.65
C LEU A 7 26.49 18.92 -12.58
N THR A 8 27.12 18.73 -13.73
CA THR A 8 26.87 17.59 -14.63
C THR A 8 27.19 16.26 -13.94
N SER A 9 28.32 16.16 -13.22
CA SER A 9 28.68 14.97 -12.47
C SER A 9 27.70 14.67 -11.33
N MET A 10 27.18 15.69 -10.65
CA MET A 10 26.15 15.52 -9.62
C MET A 10 24.82 15.06 -10.21
N LEU A 11 24.41 15.58 -11.37
CA LEU A 11 23.19 15.14 -12.07
C LEU A 11 23.33 13.71 -12.60
N LEU A 12 24.49 13.35 -13.17
CA LEU A 12 24.76 11.99 -13.62
C LEU A 12 24.78 11.01 -12.45
N HIS A 13 25.39 11.40 -11.32
CA HIS A 13 25.38 10.59 -10.11
C HIS A 13 23.97 10.45 -9.52
N ALA A 14 23.16 11.52 -9.55
CA ALA A 14 21.76 11.49 -9.13
C ALA A 14 20.87 10.64 -10.05
N LEU A 15 21.21 10.53 -11.34
CA LEU A 15 20.54 9.65 -12.30
C LEU A 15 21.00 8.18 -12.15
N GLU A 16 22.26 7.94 -11.77
CA GLU A 16 22.81 6.61 -11.48
C GLU A 16 22.34 6.07 -10.12
N THR A 17 22.13 6.95 -9.13
CA THR A 17 21.29 6.65 -7.99
C THR A 17 19.86 6.62 -8.47
N ARG A 18 19.46 5.50 -9.11
CA ARG A 18 18.05 5.15 -9.26
C ARG A 18 17.35 5.59 -7.98
N GLU A 19 16.32 6.44 -8.09
CA GLU A 19 15.41 6.71 -6.99
C GLU A 19 15.19 5.38 -6.26
N PRO A 20 15.28 5.32 -4.92
CA PRO A 20 15.08 4.06 -4.22
C PRO A 20 13.74 3.55 -4.73
N THR A 21 13.79 2.48 -5.53
CA THR A 21 12.58 1.91 -6.12
C THR A 21 11.78 1.52 -4.90
N VAL A 22 10.74 2.30 -4.60
CA VAL A 22 9.90 2.07 -3.43
C VAL A 22 9.54 0.60 -3.51
N ASP A 23 9.96 -0.19 -2.53
CA ASP A 23 9.64 -1.60 -2.52
C ASP A 23 8.12 -1.68 -2.46
N LEU A 24 7.53 -2.15 -3.57
CA LEU A 24 6.09 -2.22 -3.73
C LEU A 24 5.47 -3.06 -2.61
N LEU A 25 6.17 -4.11 -2.17
CA LEU A 25 5.73 -4.96 -1.08
C LEU A 25 5.72 -4.20 0.24
N ASP A 26 6.78 -3.45 0.58
CA ASP A 26 6.81 -2.65 1.81
C ASP A 26 5.68 -1.62 1.83
N SER A 27 5.46 -0.91 0.71
CA SER A 27 4.38 0.07 0.57
C SER A 27 2.99 -0.59 0.72
N PHE A 28 2.80 -1.76 0.09
CA PHE A 28 1.57 -2.55 0.21
C PHE A 28 1.32 -2.96 1.66
N VAL A 29 2.34 -3.46 2.34
CA VAL A 29 2.29 -3.89 3.74
C VAL A 29 2.00 -2.73 4.68
N ASP A 30 2.56 -1.54 4.44
CA ASP A 30 2.32 -0.37 5.27
C ASP A 30 0.90 0.19 5.13
N HIS A 31 0.31 0.14 3.94
CA HIS A 31 -1.12 0.42 3.77
C HIS A 31 -1.99 -0.61 4.48
N TRP A 32 -1.63 -1.89 4.42
CA TRP A 32 -2.32 -2.94 5.16
C TRP A 32 -2.26 -2.73 6.68
N LYS A 33 -1.09 -2.37 7.22
CA LYS A 33 -0.94 -2.01 8.64
C LYS A 33 -1.80 -0.82 9.02
N SER A 34 -1.88 0.20 8.16
CA SER A 34 -2.72 1.38 8.42
C SER A 34 -4.19 1.01 8.55
N ILE A 35 -4.69 0.11 7.68
CA ILE A 35 -6.07 -0.40 7.77
C ILE A 35 -6.27 -1.18 9.07
N THR A 36 -5.39 -2.13 9.40
CA THR A 36 -5.57 -2.98 10.59
C THR A 36 -5.39 -2.21 11.89
N ASN A 37 -4.48 -1.24 11.94
CA ASN A 37 -4.30 -0.35 13.08
C ASN A 37 -5.54 0.49 13.37
N TYR A 38 -6.29 0.92 12.35
CA TYR A 38 -7.58 1.58 12.57
C TYR A 38 -8.49 0.72 13.45
N TYR A 39 -8.69 -0.54 13.06
CA TYR A 39 -9.57 -1.46 13.82
C TYR A 39 -9.02 -1.88 15.18
N ILE A 40 -7.70 -1.77 15.43
CA ILE A 40 -7.08 -2.11 16.71
C ILE A 40 -7.11 -0.92 17.69
N MET A 41 -6.86 0.30 17.19
CA MET A 41 -6.67 1.48 18.03
C MET A 41 -7.95 2.30 18.29
N THR A 42 -9.02 2.10 17.53
CA THR A 42 -10.29 2.80 17.79
C THR A 42 -11.02 2.15 18.97
N THR A 43 -10.87 2.70 20.17
CA THR A 43 -11.50 2.21 21.40
C THR A 43 -12.88 2.76 21.72
N ASP A 44 -13.46 3.73 20.99
CA ASP A 44 -14.84 4.17 21.33
C ASP A 44 -15.63 4.98 20.28
N ASP A 45 -15.01 5.56 19.23
CA ASP A 45 -15.75 6.37 18.24
C ASP A 45 -15.52 5.84 16.82
N SER A 46 -16.16 4.73 16.46
CA SER A 46 -16.03 4.13 15.13
C SER A 46 -16.73 5.00 14.08
N LEU A 47 -16.01 5.98 13.53
CA LEU A 47 -16.43 6.66 12.31
C LEU A 47 -16.77 5.60 11.25
N PRO A 48 -17.85 5.78 10.47
CA PRO A 48 -18.13 4.92 9.32
C PRO A 48 -16.88 4.83 8.44
N VAL A 49 -16.52 3.64 7.92
CA VAL A 49 -15.31 3.44 7.07
C VAL A 49 -15.17 4.52 5.99
N LYS A 50 -16.30 4.93 5.41
CA LYS A 50 -16.38 5.94 4.35
C LYS A 50 -15.87 7.32 4.76
N GLN A 51 -15.77 7.60 6.07
CA GLN A 51 -15.29 8.84 6.66
C GLN A 51 -13.87 8.71 7.25
N THR A 52 -13.20 7.59 6.97
CA THR A 52 -11.82 7.31 7.42
C THR A 52 -10.88 7.31 6.21
N ASP A 53 -9.58 7.12 6.45
CA ASP A 53 -8.59 6.92 5.38
C ASP A 53 -8.54 5.48 4.85
N ILE A 54 -9.31 4.54 5.40
CA ILE A 54 -9.36 3.14 4.94
C ILE A 54 -9.66 3.04 3.42
N PRO A 55 -10.65 3.75 2.84
CA PRO A 55 -10.91 3.69 1.41
C PRO A 55 -9.71 4.13 0.57
N TRP A 56 -8.93 5.10 1.06
CA TRP A 56 -7.72 5.56 0.38
C TRP A 56 -6.63 4.48 0.43
N HIS A 57 -6.38 3.86 1.60
CA HIS A 57 -5.41 2.77 1.73
C HIS A 57 -5.77 1.55 0.88
N LEU A 58 -7.04 1.15 0.84
CA LEU A 58 -7.52 0.06 -0.02
C LEU A 58 -7.28 0.36 -1.50
N LYS A 59 -7.51 1.61 -1.91
CA LYS A 59 -7.23 2.05 -3.27
C LYS A 59 -5.73 2.00 -3.57
N GLN A 60 -4.87 2.46 -2.66
CA GLN A 60 -3.42 2.38 -2.86
C GLN A 60 -2.93 0.92 -2.97
N MET A 61 -3.44 0.02 -2.12
CA MET A 61 -3.15 -1.41 -2.24
C MET A 61 -3.56 -1.95 -3.61
N LEU A 62 -4.75 -1.61 -4.10
CA LEU A 62 -5.20 -2.02 -5.45
C LEU A 62 -4.33 -1.44 -6.56
N ASP A 63 -3.98 -0.16 -6.48
CA ASP A 63 -3.13 0.51 -7.47
C ASP A 63 -1.72 -0.14 -7.52
N ILE A 64 -1.17 -0.55 -6.36
CA ILE A 64 0.09 -1.31 -6.29
C ILE A 64 -0.04 -2.67 -6.98
N LEU A 65 -1.12 -3.44 -6.71
CA LEU A 65 -1.34 -4.73 -7.36
C LEU A 65 -1.47 -4.60 -8.88
N LEU A 66 -2.19 -3.58 -9.36
CA LEU A 66 -2.36 -3.31 -10.80
C LEU A 66 -1.06 -2.84 -11.46
N TYR A 67 -0.21 -2.12 -10.73
CA TYR A 67 1.10 -1.73 -11.23
C TYR A 67 2.03 -2.96 -11.30
N GLU A 68 2.08 -3.76 -10.23
CA GLU A 68 2.85 -5.00 -10.19
C GLU A 68 2.45 -5.96 -11.32
N GLU A 69 1.16 -6.16 -11.57
CA GLU A 69 0.66 -7.00 -12.68
C GLU A 69 1.09 -6.48 -14.06
N LYS A 70 1.21 -5.16 -14.25
CA LYS A 70 1.64 -4.58 -15.54
C LYS A 70 3.14 -4.73 -15.78
N GLU A 71 3.94 -4.62 -14.73
CA GLU A 71 5.40 -4.75 -14.81
C GLU A 71 5.83 -6.22 -14.93
N LEU A 72 5.04 -7.14 -14.37
CA LEU A 72 5.26 -8.57 -14.48
C LEU A 72 4.69 -9.10 -15.81
N GLY A 73 5.48 -9.89 -16.53
CA GLY A 73 5.00 -10.57 -17.73
C GLY A 73 3.90 -11.59 -17.44
N VAL A 74 3.21 -12.03 -18.50
CA VAL A 74 2.14 -13.03 -18.41
C VAL A 74 2.67 -14.29 -17.69
N GLU A 75 1.88 -14.82 -16.75
CA GLU A 75 2.12 -16.02 -15.91
C GLU A 75 3.02 -15.86 -14.67
N GLN A 76 3.42 -14.65 -14.28
CA GLN A 76 4.11 -14.42 -13.01
C GLN A 76 3.19 -13.77 -11.98
N THR A 77 3.17 -14.31 -10.76
CA THR A 77 2.50 -13.68 -9.62
C THR A 77 3.54 -12.85 -8.87
N GLY A 78 3.23 -11.59 -8.58
CA GLY A 78 4.15 -10.70 -7.89
C GLY A 78 4.11 -10.82 -6.37
N PRO A 79 5.15 -10.32 -5.68
CA PRO A 79 5.26 -10.42 -4.22
C PRO A 79 4.07 -9.82 -3.47
N CYS A 80 3.41 -8.78 -3.97
CA CYS A 80 2.25 -8.18 -3.30
C CYS A 80 1.02 -9.10 -3.36
N ILE A 81 0.73 -9.72 -4.52
CA ILE A 81 -0.33 -10.74 -4.62
C ILE A 81 0.01 -11.96 -3.76
N GLU A 82 1.26 -12.43 -3.79
CA GLU A 82 1.69 -13.57 -2.97
C GLU A 82 1.49 -13.28 -1.48
N TYR A 83 1.90 -12.10 -1.00
CA TYR A 83 1.66 -11.67 0.36
C TYR A 83 0.17 -11.62 0.68
N MET A 84 -0.65 -11.04 -0.21
CA MET A 84 -2.10 -10.95 -0.02
C MET A 84 -2.75 -12.33 0.21
N LEU A 85 -2.32 -13.33 -0.58
CA LEU A 85 -2.82 -14.71 -0.50
C LEU A 85 -2.30 -15.45 0.72
N GLN A 86 -0.99 -15.39 0.99
CA GLN A 86 -0.35 -16.05 2.13
C GLN A 86 -0.93 -15.56 3.47
N HIS A 87 -1.22 -14.26 3.56
CA HIS A 87 -1.74 -13.63 4.77
C HIS A 87 -3.28 -13.53 4.83
N LYS A 88 -4.00 -14.00 3.80
CA LYS A 88 -5.47 -14.03 3.77
C LYS A 88 -6.11 -12.67 4.04
N LEU A 89 -5.61 -11.64 3.35
CA LEU A 89 -6.02 -10.26 3.62
C LEU A 89 -7.50 -10.03 3.27
N LEU A 90 -8.00 -10.67 2.20
CA LEU A 90 -9.40 -10.53 1.79
C LEU A 90 -10.36 -11.15 2.82
N GLU A 91 -10.02 -12.31 3.38
CA GLU A 91 -10.77 -12.94 4.46
C GLU A 91 -10.76 -12.07 5.73
N THR A 92 -9.61 -11.46 6.04
CA THR A 92 -9.48 -10.54 7.17
C THR A 92 -10.34 -9.30 6.95
N LEU A 93 -10.30 -8.67 5.77
CA LEU A 93 -11.15 -7.55 5.39
C LEU A 93 -12.64 -7.88 5.48
N CYS A 94 -13.04 -9.08 5.06
CA CYS A 94 -14.42 -9.54 5.17
C CYS A 94 -14.87 -9.64 6.64
N THR A 95 -14.01 -10.19 7.50
CA THR A 95 -14.25 -10.28 8.95
C THR A 95 -14.42 -8.90 9.57
N LEU A 96 -13.52 -7.97 9.27
CA LEU A 96 -13.54 -6.59 9.78
C LEU A 96 -14.79 -5.84 9.31
N GLY A 97 -15.13 -5.92 8.02
CA GLY A 97 -16.30 -5.26 7.46
C GLY A 97 -17.62 -5.76 8.05
N LYS A 98 -17.75 -7.06 8.34
CA LYS A 98 -18.94 -7.61 9.00
C LYS A 98 -19.10 -7.13 10.43
N ALA A 99 -18.00 -7.05 11.19
CA ALA A 99 -18.02 -6.58 12.57
C ALA A 99 -18.48 -5.12 12.68
N GLN A 100 -18.24 -4.30 11.66
CA GLN A 100 -18.69 -2.91 11.65
C GLN A 100 -20.17 -2.75 11.29
N VAL A 101 -20.72 -3.57 10.40
CA VAL A 101 -22.15 -3.55 10.03
C VAL A 101 -23.05 -4.00 11.20
N THR A 102 -22.53 -4.80 12.12
CA THR A 102 -23.28 -5.20 13.34
C THR A 102 -23.40 -4.09 14.38
N VAL A 103 -22.81 -2.90 14.14
CA VAL A 103 -22.96 -1.70 14.96
C VAL A 103 -23.83 -0.68 14.21
N ASP A 104 -25.04 -1.08 13.79
CA ASP A 104 -26.06 -0.12 13.38
C ASP A 104 -26.85 0.34 14.63
N PRO A 105 -27.09 1.64 14.82
CA PRO A 105 -27.81 2.18 15.96
C PRO A 105 -29.33 2.01 15.81
N ASP A 106 -29.99 1.55 16.88
CA ASP A 106 -31.43 1.77 17.12
C ASP A 106 -31.75 3.27 17.25
#